data_AF-A0A256XFG8-F1
#
_entry.id   AF-A0A256XFG8-F1
#
_cell.length_a   1.000
_cell.length_b   1.000
_cell.length_c   1.000
_cell.angle_alpha   90.00
_cell.angle_beta   90.00
_cell.angle_gamma   90.00
#
_symmetry.space_group_name_H-M   'P 1'
#
loop_
_entity.id
_entity.type
_entity.pdbx_description
1 polymer ?
#
loop_
_entity_poly.entity_id
_entity_poly.type
_entity_poly.pdbx_seq_one_letter_code
_entity_poly.pdbx_strand_id
1 'polypeptide(L)'
;MLWNDDFVRKSIEVKCDTMINITVPFKQQEYLLVTFSIKGEEGEELKNYSAYIFDYEKGYLIARYSPALNETLKLLKGKYRIFISAEGYKKKEIVLKLDSPKTLTLTLEKEENIEEEKPFNNLLPVGILSAVIVSALAFYVLFKRRKGVK
;
A
#
# COMPACT_ATOMS: atom_id res chain seq x y z
N MET A 1 1.82 18.07 -5.47
CA MET A 1 2.69 17.38 -4.49
C MET A 1 4.06 18.03 -4.62
N LEU A 2 4.41 18.92 -3.68
CA LEU A 2 5.67 19.66 -3.72
C LEU A 2 6.77 18.71 -3.26
N TRP A 3 7.74 18.46 -4.13
CA TRP A 3 9.00 17.81 -3.76
C TRP A 3 9.65 18.71 -2.72
N ASN A 4 9.64 18.29 -1.46
CA ASN A 4 10.38 18.95 -0.39
C ASN A 4 11.82 18.42 -0.46
N ASP A 5 12.49 18.71 -1.57
CA ASP A 5 13.92 18.54 -1.64
C ASP A 5 14.52 19.69 -0.82
N ASP A 6 15.13 19.35 0.32
CA ASP A 6 15.88 20.27 1.17
C ASP A 6 17.17 20.74 0.45
N PHE A 7 17.06 21.27 -0.77
CA PHE A 7 18.15 21.98 -1.41
C PHE A 7 18.33 23.31 -0.69
N VAL A 8 19.36 23.39 0.14
CA VAL A 8 19.86 24.67 0.66
C VAL A 8 20.39 25.48 -0.52
N ARG A 9 19.54 26.33 -1.12
CA ARG A 9 19.97 27.30 -2.13
C ARG A 9 20.77 28.38 -1.44
N LYS A 10 22.07 28.44 -1.71
CA LYS A 10 22.96 29.50 -1.24
C LYS A 10 23.54 30.23 -2.46
N SER A 11 23.12 31.47 -2.66
CA SER A 11 23.69 32.34 -3.69
C SER A 11 24.99 32.96 -3.16
N ILE A 12 26.08 32.80 -3.91
CA ILE A 12 27.36 33.44 -3.61
C ILE A 12 27.70 34.33 -4.81
N GLU A 13 27.88 35.63 -4.56
CA GLU A 13 28.35 36.57 -5.58
C GLU A 13 29.87 36.50 -5.64
N VAL A 14 30.41 36.26 -6.84
CA VAL A 14 31.81 35.87 -7.03
C VAL A 14 32.44 36.81 -8.05
N LYS A 15 33.58 37.41 -7.70
CA LYS A 15 34.37 38.24 -8.63
C LYS A 15 35.09 37.34 -9.65
N CYS A 16 35.35 37.89 -10.84
CA CYS A 16 36.14 37.23 -11.87
C CYS A 16 37.45 36.66 -11.28
N ASP A 17 37.83 35.46 -11.71
CA ASP A 17 39.02 34.69 -11.29
C ASP A 17 38.98 34.05 -9.88
N THR A 18 37.80 33.85 -9.29
CA THR A 18 37.68 33.12 -8.01
C THR A 18 37.23 31.67 -8.21
N MET A 19 38.01 30.71 -7.71
CA MET A 19 37.61 29.30 -7.60
C MET A 19 36.66 29.08 -6.41
N ILE A 20 35.50 28.46 -6.66
CA ILE A 20 34.54 28.08 -5.62
C ILE A 20 34.60 26.58 -5.40
N ASN A 21 34.94 26.16 -4.17
CA ASN A 21 34.82 24.77 -3.74
C ASN A 21 33.50 24.58 -3.00
N ILE A 22 32.58 23.81 -3.58
CA ILE A 22 31.30 23.47 -2.97
C ILE A 22 31.40 22.07 -2.38
N THR A 23 31.38 21.97 -1.04
CA THR A 23 31.29 20.70 -0.34
C THR A 23 29.84 20.45 0.04
N VAL A 24 29.16 19.57 -0.69
CA VAL A 24 27.81 19.14 -0.36
C VAL A 24 27.89 17.93 0.57
N PRO A 25 27.38 18.01 1.82
CA PRO A 25 27.31 16.84 2.69
C PRO A 25 26.25 15.88 2.14
N PHE A 26 26.69 14.80 1.48
CA PHE A 26 25.80 13.70 1.11
C PHE A 26 25.77 12.69 2.25
N LYS A 27 24.58 12.32 2.71
CA LYS A 27 24.42 11.22 3.66
C LYS A 27 24.14 9.96 2.86
N GLN A 28 25.11 9.05 2.78
CA GLN A 28 24.91 7.77 2.12
C GLN A 28 23.79 7.03 2.86
N GLN A 29 22.69 6.76 2.16
CA GLN A 29 21.58 6.02 2.72
C GLN A 29 21.84 4.52 2.52
N GLU A 30 21.75 3.76 3.61
CA GLU A 30 21.99 2.33 3.60
C GLU A 30 20.69 1.58 3.26
N TYR A 31 20.74 0.80 2.20
CA TYR A 31 19.65 -0.11 1.81
C TYR A 31 19.82 -1.45 2.51
N LEU A 32 18.73 -1.96 3.06
CA LEU A 32 18.65 -3.24 3.72
C LEU A 32 17.88 -4.24 2.85
N LEU A 33 18.35 -5.48 2.83
CA LEU A 33 17.71 -6.57 2.10
C LEU A 33 16.47 -7.05 2.85
N VAL A 34 15.37 -7.22 2.12
CA VAL A 34 14.14 -7.84 2.60
C VAL A 34 13.85 -9.07 1.75
N THR A 35 13.73 -10.20 2.42
CA THR A 35 13.40 -11.49 1.79
C THR A 35 12.03 -11.95 2.26
N PHE A 36 11.24 -12.53 1.37
CA PHE A 36 9.92 -13.06 1.69
C PHE A 36 9.92 -14.58 1.53
N SER A 37 9.44 -15.28 2.56
CA SER A 37 9.15 -16.72 2.55
C SER A 37 7.66 -16.89 2.82
N ILE A 38 6.87 -17.02 1.75
CA ILE A 38 5.40 -17.08 1.85
C ILE A 38 4.96 -18.52 1.69
N LYS A 39 4.14 -18.99 2.61
CA LYS A 39 3.55 -20.34 2.59
C LYS A 39 2.03 -20.27 2.60
N GLY A 40 1.37 -21.24 2.00
CA GLY A 40 -0.05 -21.49 2.23
C GLY A 40 -0.29 -22.15 3.58
N GLU A 41 -1.55 -22.19 4.01
CA GLU A 41 -1.98 -22.82 5.26
C GLU A 41 -1.65 -24.32 5.34
N GLU A 42 -1.56 -25.01 4.19
CA GLU A 42 -1.16 -26.42 4.08
C GLU A 42 0.38 -26.60 4.09
N GLY A 43 1.14 -25.50 4.17
CA GLY A 43 2.60 -25.48 4.32
C GLY A 43 3.38 -25.43 2.99
N GLU A 44 2.69 -25.42 1.86
CA GLU A 44 3.24 -25.28 0.52
C GLU A 44 3.86 -23.90 0.30
N GLU A 45 5.00 -23.83 -0.40
CA GLU A 45 5.64 -22.55 -0.72
C GLU A 45 4.92 -21.86 -1.89
N LEU A 46 4.54 -20.61 -1.68
CA LEU A 46 3.85 -19.81 -2.69
C LEU A 46 4.86 -18.97 -3.47
N LYS A 47 4.82 -19.06 -4.81
CA LYS A 47 5.63 -18.24 -5.72
C LYS A 47 4.80 -17.22 -6.50
N ASN A 48 3.48 -17.41 -6.57
CA ASN A 48 2.51 -16.59 -7.31
C ASN A 48 1.93 -15.44 -6.45
N TYR A 49 2.74 -14.81 -5.59
CA TYR A 49 2.30 -13.68 -4.79
C TYR A 49 2.87 -12.34 -5.27
N SER A 50 2.18 -11.27 -4.92
CA SER A 50 2.66 -9.89 -5.02
C SER A 50 2.61 -9.24 -3.64
N ALA A 51 3.68 -8.55 -3.27
CA ALA A 51 3.76 -7.69 -2.11
C ALA A 51 3.77 -6.22 -2.55
N TYR A 52 2.93 -5.39 -1.93
CA TYR A 52 2.84 -3.95 -2.13
C TYR A 52 3.32 -3.26 -0.86
N ILE A 53 4.40 -2.49 -0.98
CA ILE A 53 5.09 -1.87 0.15
C ILE A 53 4.77 -0.38 0.16
N PHE A 54 4.15 0.07 1.23
CA PHE A 54 3.79 1.47 1.44
C PHE A 54 4.62 2.07 2.57
N ASP A 55 4.95 3.34 2.44
CA ASP A 55 5.46 4.14 3.55
C ASP A 55 4.42 4.16 4.68
N TYR A 56 4.81 3.81 5.90
CA TYR A 56 3.85 3.69 6.99
C TYR A 56 3.20 5.03 7.38
N GLU A 57 3.97 6.13 7.33
CA GLU A 57 3.50 7.45 7.77
C GLU A 57 2.82 8.19 6.62
N LYS A 58 3.43 8.15 5.43
CA LYS A 58 3.00 8.94 4.28
C LYS A 58 2.01 8.21 3.37
N GLY A 59 1.91 6.88 3.48
CA GLY A 59 0.90 6.07 2.79
C GLY A 59 1.05 5.89 1.28
N TYR A 60 2.13 6.40 0.65
CA TYR A 60 2.37 6.18 -0.79
C TYR A 60 3.06 4.83 -1.03
N LEU A 61 2.84 4.27 -2.21
CA LEU A 61 3.48 3.04 -2.67
C LEU A 61 4.95 3.30 -2.97
N ILE A 62 5.84 2.55 -2.31
CA ILE A 62 7.29 2.61 -2.49
C ILE A 62 7.73 1.60 -3.54
N ALA A 63 7.24 0.37 -3.42
CA ALA A 63 7.66 -0.73 -4.27
C ALA A 63 6.57 -1.78 -4.39
N ARG A 64 6.60 -2.48 -5.52
CA ARG A 64 5.90 -3.75 -5.73
C ARG A 64 6.97 -4.83 -5.89
N TYR A 65 6.78 -5.95 -5.20
CA TYR A 65 7.65 -7.11 -5.28
C TYR A 65 6.84 -8.35 -5.66
N SER A 66 7.37 -9.18 -6.56
CA SER A 66 6.87 -10.53 -6.81
C SER A 66 8.04 -11.44 -7.14
N PRO A 67 8.07 -12.71 -6.66
CA PRO A 67 9.13 -13.66 -7.00
C PRO A 67 9.28 -13.89 -8.52
N ALA A 68 8.19 -13.72 -9.27
CA ALA A 68 8.19 -13.87 -10.72
C ALA A 68 8.82 -12.67 -11.46
N LEU A 69 8.94 -11.52 -10.80
CA LEU A 69 9.39 -10.26 -11.41
C LEU A 69 10.70 -9.75 -10.83
N ASN A 70 11.02 -10.12 -9.59
CA ASN A 70 12.11 -9.53 -8.82
C ASN A 70 12.89 -10.63 -8.09
N GLU A 71 14.22 -10.59 -8.22
CA GLU A 71 15.11 -11.48 -7.45
C GLU A 71 15.31 -11.01 -6.01
N THR A 72 15.35 -9.69 -5.77
CA THR A 72 15.60 -9.11 -4.46
C THR A 72 14.80 -7.83 -4.22
N LEU A 73 14.43 -7.57 -2.96
CA LEU A 73 13.87 -6.29 -2.51
C LEU A 73 14.86 -5.58 -1.58
N LYS A 74 15.18 -4.33 -1.90
CA LYS A 74 16.03 -3.47 -1.08
C LYS A 74 15.25 -2.23 -0.67
N LEU A 75 15.20 -1.96 0.64
CA LEU A 75 14.49 -0.82 1.21
C LEU A 75 15.41 -0.05 2.15
N LEU A 76 15.14 1.24 2.34
CA LEU A 76 15.82 2.03 3.36
C LEU A 76 15.41 1.58 4.76
N LYS A 77 16.18 1.97 5.78
CA LYS A 77 15.73 1.84 7.17
C LYS A 77 14.44 2.64 7.37
N GLY A 78 13.43 2.04 7.99
CA GLY A 78 12.13 2.69 8.12
C GLY A 78 11.02 1.78 8.61
N LYS A 79 9.80 2.31 8.61
CA LYS A 79 8.58 1.59 8.96
C LYS A 79 7.68 1.53 7.73
N TYR A 80 7.15 0.34 7.45
CA TYR A 80 6.41 0.04 6.24
C TYR A 80 5.11 -0.69 6.55
N ARG A 81 4.12 -0.46 5.71
CA ARG A 81 2.90 -1.26 5.64
C ARG A 81 2.97 -2.11 4.38
N ILE A 82 2.84 -3.43 4.54
CA ILE A 82 3.01 -4.37 3.44
C ILE A 82 1.72 -5.15 3.26
N PHE A 83 1.17 -5.10 2.05
CA PHE A 83 0.03 -5.90 1.64
C PHE A 83 0.49 -7.03 0.74
N ILE A 84 0.11 -8.25 1.06
CA ILE A 84 0.48 -9.45 0.32
C ILE A 84 -0.79 -10.07 -0.23
N SER A 85 -0.75 -10.40 -1.52
CA SER A 85 -1.85 -11.02 -2.25
C SER A 85 -1.30 -12.15 -3.09
N ALA A 86 -1.98 -13.30 -3.05
CA ALA A 86 -1.78 -14.42 -3.95
C ALA A 86 -3.16 -14.87 -4.45
N GLU A 87 -3.23 -15.43 -5.65
CA GLU A 87 -4.49 -15.92 -6.21
C GLU A 87 -4.99 -17.12 -5.40
N GLY A 88 -6.28 -17.11 -5.01
CA GLY A 88 -6.87 -18.16 -4.17
C GLY A 88 -6.58 -18.04 -2.67
N TYR A 89 -5.93 -16.95 -2.22
CA TYR A 89 -5.62 -16.71 -0.82
C TYR A 89 -6.13 -15.36 -0.34
N LYS A 90 -6.54 -15.30 0.93
CA LYS A 90 -6.91 -14.04 1.60
C LYS A 90 -5.71 -13.09 1.62
N LYS A 91 -5.97 -11.82 1.35
CA LYS A 91 -4.95 -10.76 1.45
C LYS A 91 -4.51 -10.60 2.90
N LYS A 92 -3.21 -10.36 3.09
CA LYS A 92 -2.61 -10.15 4.41
C LYS A 92 -1.90 -8.81 4.49
N GLU A 93 -2.21 -8.03 5.52
CA GLU A 93 -1.51 -6.79 5.84
C GLU A 93 -0.57 -7.03 7.03
N ILE A 94 0.65 -6.52 6.94
CA ILE A 94 1.60 -6.50 8.06
C ILE A 94 2.29 -5.14 8.18
N VAL A 95 2.79 -4.86 9.38
CA VAL A 95 3.64 -3.70 9.64
C VAL A 95 5.08 -4.17 9.86
N LEU A 96 5.99 -3.66 9.04
CA LEU A 96 7.41 -3.97 9.11
C LEU A 96 8.16 -2.76 9.67
N LYS A 97 8.87 -2.94 10.79
CA LYS A 97 9.97 -2.05 11.19
C LYS A 97 11.27 -2.67 10.68
N LEU A 98 11.97 -1.95 9.80
CA LEU A 98 13.21 -2.38 9.14
C LEU A 98 14.39 -1.57 9.67
N ASP A 99 15.15 -2.17 10.56
CA ASP A 99 16.38 -1.63 11.17
C ASP A 99 17.63 -2.43 10.75
N SER A 100 17.45 -3.67 10.31
CA SER A 100 18.45 -4.62 9.82
C SER A 100 17.87 -5.49 8.69
N PRO A 101 18.71 -6.20 7.90
CA PRO A 101 18.20 -7.12 6.87
C PRO A 101 17.26 -8.16 7.48
N LYS A 102 16.13 -8.46 6.81
CA LYS A 102 15.08 -9.28 7.41
C LYS A 102 14.43 -10.23 6.43
N THR A 103 14.22 -11.47 6.89
CA THR A 103 13.37 -12.46 6.23
C THR A 103 11.99 -12.46 6.87
N LEU A 104 10.94 -12.27 6.06
CA LEU A 104 9.55 -12.30 6.47
C LEU A 104 8.95 -13.65 6.09
N THR A 105 8.70 -14.47 7.11
CA THR A 105 8.01 -15.75 6.95
C THR A 105 6.54 -15.57 7.30
N LEU A 106 5.66 -15.79 6.33
CA LEU A 106 4.23 -15.53 6.48
C LEU A 106 3.41 -16.66 5.88
N THR A 107 2.36 -17.04 6.59
CA THR A 107 1.33 -17.97 6.11
C THR A 107 0.13 -17.19 5.58
N LEU A 108 -0.37 -17.55 4.41
CA LEU A 108 -1.62 -17.07 3.83
C LEU A 108 -2.71 -18.15 3.95
N GLU A 109 -3.91 -17.72 4.33
CA GLU A 109 -5.10 -18.58 4.41
C GLU A 109 -5.78 -18.64 3.05
N LYS A 110 -6.38 -19.79 2.70
CA LYS A 110 -7.14 -19.88 1.46
C LYS A 110 -8.36 -18.96 1.51
N GLU A 111 -8.67 -18.36 0.38
CA GLU A 111 -9.93 -17.65 0.21
C GLU A 111 -11.01 -18.72 0.07
N GLU A 112 -11.92 -18.81 1.05
CA GLU A 112 -13.06 -19.71 0.95
C GLU A 112 -13.89 -19.26 -0.26
N ASN A 113 -13.96 -20.13 -1.28
CA ASN A 113 -14.99 -20.00 -2.31
C ASN A 113 -16.32 -20.21 -1.60
N ILE A 114 -16.92 -19.13 -1.12
CA ILE A 114 -18.36 -19.10 -1.04
C ILE A 114 -18.78 -19.17 -2.50
N GLU A 115 -19.13 -20.38 -2.95
CA GLU A 115 -20.00 -20.54 -4.09
C GLU A 115 -21.29 -19.78 -3.74
N GLU A 116 -21.30 -18.47 -3.99
CA GLU A 116 -22.55 -17.80 -4.23
C GLU A 116 -23.09 -18.47 -5.50
N GLU A 117 -23.90 -19.50 -5.31
CA GLU A 117 -24.87 -19.93 -6.30
C GLU A 117 -25.64 -18.66 -6.69
N LYS A 118 -25.17 -17.96 -7.74
CA LYS A 118 -25.95 -16.93 -8.40
C LYS A 118 -27.18 -17.66 -8.92
N PRO A 119 -28.41 -17.37 -8.44
CA PRO A 119 -29.57 -17.83 -9.18
C PRO A 119 -29.56 -17.08 -10.51
N PHE A 120 -29.20 -17.80 -11.57
CA PHE A 120 -29.43 -17.38 -12.94
C PHE A 120 -30.95 -17.32 -13.18
N ASN A 121 -31.55 -16.17 -12.91
CA ASN A 121 -32.85 -15.83 -13.46
C ASN A 121 -32.62 -14.76 -14.53
N ASN A 122 -32.49 -15.22 -15.77
CA ASN A 122 -32.56 -14.37 -16.95
C ASN A 122 -33.91 -13.64 -17.01
N LEU A 123 -33.85 -12.36 -17.41
CA LEU A 123 -34.91 -11.43 -17.82
C LEU A 123 -35.81 -10.86 -16.70
N LEU A 124 -35.46 -9.66 -16.23
CA LEU A 124 -36.11 -8.40 -16.64
C LEU A 124 -35.06 -7.26 -16.65
N PRO A 125 -35.11 -6.30 -17.60
CA PRO A 125 -34.05 -5.33 -17.83
C PRO A 125 -34.07 -4.22 -16.76
N VAL A 126 -32.87 -3.79 -16.34
CA VAL A 126 -32.55 -2.46 -15.80
C VAL A 126 -33.64 -1.82 -14.92
N GLY A 127 -33.64 -2.13 -13.62
CA GLY A 127 -34.43 -1.41 -12.63
C GLY A 127 -34.42 -2.16 -11.31
N ILE A 128 -34.42 -1.44 -10.18
CA ILE A 128 -34.48 -1.99 -8.80
C ILE A 128 -33.10 -2.38 -8.20
N LEU A 129 -32.18 -1.42 -8.10
CA LEU A 129 -31.33 -1.32 -6.89
C LEU A 129 -31.12 0.12 -6.39
N SER A 130 -31.76 1.10 -7.05
CA SER A 130 -31.87 2.48 -6.54
C SER A 130 -32.83 2.60 -5.34
N ALA A 131 -33.65 1.60 -5.03
CA ALA A 131 -34.70 1.71 -4.01
C ALA A 131 -34.19 1.59 -2.56
N VAL A 132 -33.08 0.89 -2.31
CA VAL A 132 -32.59 0.66 -0.93
C VAL A 132 -31.74 1.83 -0.44
N ILE A 133 -31.02 2.52 -1.33
CA ILE A 133 -30.16 3.66 -0.96
C ILE A 133 -30.97 4.96 -0.81
N VAL A 134 -32.05 5.14 -1.59
CA VAL A 134 -32.90 6.34 -1.51
C VAL A 134 -33.74 6.35 -0.22
N SER A 135 -34.19 5.20 0.29
CA SER A 135 -34.97 5.14 1.53
C SER A 135 -34.12 5.50 2.77
N ALA A 136 -32.87 5.02 2.85
CA ALA A 136 -31.95 5.35 3.95
C ALA A 136 -31.57 6.85 3.99
N LEU A 137 -31.32 7.46 2.82
CA LEU A 137 -31.03 8.90 2.73
C LEU A 137 -32.25 9.77 3.04
N ALA A 138 -33.45 9.39 2.57
CA ALA A 138 -34.68 10.11 2.89
C ALA A 138 -35.02 10.05 4.39
N PHE A 139 -34.82 8.89 5.03
CA PHE A 139 -35.04 8.74 6.47
C PHE A 139 -34.03 9.55 7.29
N TYR A 140 -32.75 9.55 6.91
CA TYR A 140 -31.71 10.33 7.60
C TYR A 140 -31.94 11.85 7.49
N VAL A 141 -32.32 12.35 6.31
CA VAL A 141 -32.61 13.78 6.09
C VAL A 141 -33.87 14.23 6.86
N LEU A 142 -34.92 13.40 6.90
CA LEU A 142 -36.12 13.68 7.70
C LEU A 142 -35.84 13.65 9.21
N PHE A 143 -35.02 12.71 9.69
CA PHE A 143 -34.70 12.59 11.11
C PHE A 143 -33.82 13.76 11.61
N LYS A 144 -32.89 14.24 10.77
CA LYS A 144 -32.04 15.39 11.11
C LYS A 144 -32.81 16.72 11.12
N ARG A 145 -33.86 16.88 10.28
CA ARG A 145 -34.73 18.08 10.32
C ARG A 145 -35.59 18.18 11.58
N ARG A 146 -35.93 17.07 12.24
CA ARG A 146 -36.73 17.09 13.49
C ARG A 146 -35.93 17.37 14.76
N LYS A 147 -34.61 17.19 14.76
CA LYS A 147 -33.72 17.48 15.92
C LYS A 147 -33.05 18.86 15.87
N GLY A 148 -33.41 19.70 14.91
CA GLY A 148 -32.90 21.07 14.75
C GLY A 148 -33.95 22.17 14.90
N VAL A 149 -35.10 21.89 15.53
CA VAL A 149 -36.11 22.90 15.91
C VAL A 149 -36.65 22.59 17.30
N LYS A 150 -35.88 23.00 18.31
CA LYS A 150 -36.28 23.79 19.48
C LYS A 150 -35.09 23.94 20.40
#